data_AF-A0AB37RCU0-F1
#
_entry.id   AF-A0AB37RCU0-F1
#
_cell.length_a   1.000
_cell.length_b   1.000
_cell.length_c   1.000
_cell.angle_alpha   90.00
_cell.angle_beta   90.00
_cell.angle_gamma   90.00
#
_symmetry.space_group_name_H-M   'P 1'
#
loop_
_entity.id
_entity.type
_entity.pdbx_description
1 polymer ?
#
loop_
_entity_poly.entity_id
_entity_poly.type
_entity_poly.pdbx_seq_one_letter_code
_entity_poly.pdbx_strand_id
1 'polypeptide(L)'
;MYFPSPLRSGATRNFYANNVAFRCDAFERHRYEPLDGVYRAHCQVMGLRMQAEGVAVVYAPHAHTEHRLPDSRGEVLILRWLRGGDSVDLTPYLVHAYMPDWLQWLGRSGPIGPLCVMVVRLGYSLRALNHQHLPPLHGLRRLTAMTFVVALSLLDTAGAVIRGCGLSFGRASARHSEALSYHRNLD
;
A
#
# COMPACT_ATOMS: atom_id res chain seq x y z
N MET A 1 -4.77 1.73 -7.05
CA MET A 1 -5.88 2.55 -6.53
C MET A 1 -5.32 3.87 -6.05
N TYR A 2 -5.95 5.00 -6.37
CA TYR A 2 -5.62 6.34 -5.90
C TYR A 2 -6.73 6.90 -5.00
N PHE A 3 -6.36 7.51 -3.87
CA PHE A 3 -7.27 8.06 -2.88
C PHE A 3 -7.35 9.58 -2.99
N PRO A 4 -8.53 10.21 -3.02
CA PRO A 4 -8.65 11.67 -3.07
C PRO A 4 -7.94 12.36 -1.89
N SER A 5 -7.12 13.35 -2.19
CA SER A 5 -6.47 14.21 -1.18
C SER A 5 -7.33 15.44 -0.88
N PRO A 6 -7.43 15.86 0.40
CA PRO A 6 -8.17 17.06 0.77
C PRO A 6 -7.41 18.35 0.43
N LEU A 7 -6.11 18.26 0.11
CA LEU A 7 -5.26 19.44 -0.13
C LEU A 7 -5.63 20.21 -1.40
N ARG A 8 -6.17 19.52 -2.41
CA ARG A 8 -6.54 20.13 -3.70
C ARG A 8 -7.50 19.23 -4.47
N SER A 9 -8.44 19.84 -5.19
CA SER A 9 -9.22 19.11 -6.20
C SER A 9 -8.30 18.45 -7.23
N GLY A 10 -8.56 17.18 -7.55
CA GLY A 10 -7.72 16.38 -8.46
C GLY A 10 -6.39 15.89 -7.86
N ALA A 11 -6.16 16.05 -6.55
CA ALA A 11 -4.99 15.46 -5.89
C ALA A 11 -5.26 14.05 -5.32
N THR A 12 -4.19 13.26 -5.20
CA THR A 12 -4.19 11.92 -4.60
C THR A 12 -3.35 11.87 -3.32
N ARG A 13 -3.70 10.99 -2.37
CA ARG A 13 -2.94 10.73 -1.14
C ARG A 13 -1.85 9.68 -1.29
N ASN A 14 -1.82 8.98 -2.41
CA ASN A 14 -0.90 7.87 -2.62
C ASN A 14 -0.41 7.81 -4.07
N PHE A 15 0.78 7.26 -4.22
CA PHE A 15 1.50 7.05 -5.48
C PHE A 15 2.50 5.89 -5.30
N TYR A 16 3.10 5.46 -6.40
CA TYR A 16 4.17 4.46 -6.44
C TYR A 16 5.41 5.08 -7.07
N ALA A 17 6.60 4.61 -6.69
CA ALA A 17 7.86 5.19 -7.14
C ALA A 17 8.00 5.24 -8.68
N ASN A 18 7.43 4.26 -9.37
CA ASN A 18 7.47 4.18 -10.83
C ASN A 18 6.42 5.04 -11.53
N ASN A 19 5.52 5.74 -10.81
CA ASN A 19 4.36 6.41 -11.41
C ASN A 19 4.14 7.84 -10.92
N VAL A 20 5.18 8.42 -10.35
CA VAL A 20 5.20 9.78 -9.85
C VAL A 20 6.41 10.50 -10.43
N ALA A 21 6.21 11.76 -10.77
CA ALA A 21 7.30 12.68 -11.10
C ALA A 21 7.33 13.77 -10.04
N PHE A 22 8.53 14.11 -9.60
CA PHE A 22 8.75 15.19 -8.63
C PHE A 22 9.56 16.31 -9.27
N ARG A 23 9.32 17.53 -8.83
CA ARG A 23 10.33 18.59 -8.98
C ARG A 23 11.55 18.21 -8.12
N CYS A 24 12.75 18.54 -8.60
CA CYS A 24 13.99 18.12 -7.96
C CYS A 24 14.06 18.57 -6.49
N ASP A 25 13.78 19.85 -6.24
CA ASP A 25 13.74 20.47 -4.92
C ASP A 25 12.73 19.80 -3.97
N ALA A 26 11.55 19.48 -4.48
CA ALA A 26 10.53 18.77 -3.71
C ALA A 26 10.97 17.34 -3.34
N PHE A 27 11.62 16.64 -4.28
CA PHE A 27 12.14 15.29 -4.04
C PHE A 27 13.28 15.29 -3.02
N GLU A 28 14.25 16.18 -3.16
CA GLU A 28 15.41 16.25 -2.26
C GLU A 28 14.98 16.46 -0.80
N ARG A 29 13.96 17.31 -0.58
CA ARG A 29 13.42 17.56 0.76
C ARG A 29 12.67 16.37 1.34
N HIS A 30 11.95 15.60 0.52
CA HIS A 30 11.04 14.53 0.97
C HIS A 30 11.52 13.12 0.60
N ARG A 31 12.80 12.97 0.26
CA ARG A 31 13.38 11.75 -0.30
C ARG A 31 12.97 10.49 0.47
N TYR A 32 12.99 9.36 -0.23
CA TYR A 32 12.77 8.07 0.42
C TYR A 32 13.77 7.88 1.55
N GLU A 33 13.25 7.64 2.75
CA GLU A 33 14.05 7.29 3.91
C GLU A 33 14.02 5.78 4.12
N PRO A 34 15.11 5.18 4.61
CA PRO A 34 15.09 3.79 5.04
C PRO A 34 13.99 3.57 6.07
N LEU A 35 13.19 2.51 5.90
CA LEU A 35 12.25 2.04 6.91
C LEU A 35 12.71 0.69 7.40
N ASP A 36 13.19 0.63 8.65
CA ASP A 36 13.86 -0.55 9.15
C ASP A 36 12.98 -1.80 9.12
N GLY A 37 13.43 -2.74 8.29
CA GLY A 37 12.78 -4.01 8.04
C GLY A 37 11.48 -3.93 7.22
N VAL A 38 10.99 -2.76 6.84
CA VAL A 38 9.80 -2.68 5.98
C VAL A 38 10.14 -3.09 4.56
N TYR A 39 9.40 -4.06 4.02
CA TYR A 39 9.59 -4.53 2.66
C TYR A 39 8.97 -3.55 1.65
N ARG A 40 7.75 -3.07 1.91
CA ARG A 40 7.03 -2.10 1.07
C ARG A 40 6.19 -1.12 1.90
N ALA A 41 6.66 0.12 2.05
CA ALA A 41 5.82 1.25 2.46
C ALA A 41 6.42 2.64 2.15
N HIS A 42 7.63 2.71 1.60
CA HIS A 42 8.41 3.94 1.44
C HIS A 42 7.64 5.07 0.72
N CYS A 43 6.96 4.78 -0.39
CA CYS A 43 6.14 5.77 -1.10
C CYS A 43 4.95 6.25 -0.27
N GLN A 44 4.35 5.37 0.52
CA GLN A 44 3.23 5.73 1.39
C GLN A 44 3.69 6.66 2.51
N VAL A 45 4.79 6.32 3.19
CA VAL A 45 5.34 7.16 4.27
C VAL A 45 5.82 8.52 3.74
N MET A 46 6.49 8.54 2.58
CA MET A 46 6.81 9.79 1.88
C MET A 46 5.55 10.61 1.58
N GLY A 47 4.51 10.00 1.01
CA GLY A 47 3.26 10.69 0.72
C GLY A 47 2.55 11.26 1.96
N LEU A 48 2.59 10.55 3.09
CA LEU A 48 2.05 11.06 4.36
C LEU A 48 2.81 12.29 4.86
N ARG A 49 4.15 12.28 4.79
CA ARG A 49 4.99 13.42 5.17
C ARG A 49 4.73 14.64 4.28
N MET A 50 4.74 14.44 2.96
CA MET A 50 4.37 15.46 1.98
C MET A 50 2.98 16.05 2.25
N GLN A 51 2.00 15.21 2.58
CA GLN A 51 0.65 15.67 2.88
C GLN A 51 0.60 16.51 4.16
N ALA A 52 1.35 16.12 5.20
CA ALA A 52 1.45 16.88 6.44
C ALA A 52 2.08 18.27 6.22
N GLU A 53 2.99 18.38 5.24
CA GLU A 53 3.59 19.66 4.81
C GLU A 53 2.74 20.41 3.76
N GLY A 54 1.53 19.94 3.46
CA GLY A 54 0.63 20.60 2.50
C GLY A 54 1.01 20.41 1.03
N VAL A 55 1.91 19.49 0.70
CA VAL A 55 2.31 19.21 -0.67
C VAL A 55 1.29 18.29 -1.35
N ALA A 56 0.53 18.85 -2.30
CA ALA A 56 -0.46 18.11 -3.06
C ALA A 56 0.17 17.32 -4.22
N VAL A 57 -0.09 16.01 -4.28
CA VAL A 57 0.27 15.15 -5.42
C VAL A 57 -0.86 15.19 -6.44
N VAL A 58 -0.63 15.77 -7.61
CA VAL A 58 -1.63 15.86 -8.69
C VAL A 58 -1.86 14.48 -9.30
N TYR A 59 -3.11 14.05 -9.39
CA TYR A 59 -3.48 12.82 -10.07
C TYR A 59 -3.58 13.06 -11.59
N ALA A 60 -2.74 12.37 -12.37
CA ALA A 60 -2.75 12.40 -13.82
C ALA A 60 -3.24 11.05 -14.37
N PRO A 61 -4.53 10.91 -14.76
CA PRO A 61 -5.11 9.61 -15.12
C PRO A 61 -4.49 8.99 -16.38
N HIS A 62 -3.94 9.81 -17.28
CA HIS A 62 -3.28 9.36 -18.51
C HIS A 62 -1.81 8.96 -18.30
N ALA A 63 -1.22 9.26 -17.14
CA ALA A 63 0.13 8.80 -16.77
C ALA A 63 0.06 7.37 -16.20
N HIS A 64 -0.50 6.44 -16.98
CA HIS A 64 -0.62 5.05 -16.58
C HIS A 64 0.75 4.36 -16.61
N THR A 65 1.00 3.53 -15.61
CA THR A 65 2.20 2.70 -15.55
C THR A 65 1.77 1.28 -15.26
N GLU A 66 2.28 0.35 -16.05
CA GLU A 66 2.06 -1.07 -15.83
C GLU A 66 3.14 -1.59 -14.89
N HIS A 67 2.70 -2.25 -13.82
CA HIS A 67 3.62 -2.98 -12.96
C HIS A 67 3.79 -4.39 -13.49
N ARG A 68 5.03 -4.88 -13.53
CA ARG A 68 5.30 -6.29 -13.76
C ARG A 68 4.54 -7.14 -12.74
N LEU A 69 3.78 -8.10 -13.26
CA LEU A 69 3.10 -9.10 -12.44
C LEU A 69 4.12 -10.15 -11.98
N PRO A 70 3.93 -10.77 -10.81
CA PRO A 70 4.76 -11.90 -10.40
C PRO A 70 4.66 -13.05 -11.41
N ASP A 71 5.78 -13.72 -11.66
CA ASP A 71 5.88 -14.77 -12.69
C ASP A 71 5.21 -16.08 -12.24
N SER A 72 4.96 -16.25 -10.92
CA SER A 72 4.32 -17.45 -10.38
C SER A 72 3.28 -17.19 -9.29
N ARG A 73 2.38 -18.17 -9.08
CA ARG A 73 1.41 -18.15 -7.97
C ARG A 73 2.09 -18.12 -6.60
N GLY A 74 3.23 -18.78 -6.46
CA GLY A 74 4.02 -18.77 -5.21
C GLY A 74 4.54 -17.38 -4.88
N GLU A 75 5.04 -16.65 -5.89
CA GLU A 75 5.48 -15.26 -5.70
C GLU A 75 4.31 -14.33 -5.34
N VAL A 76 3.11 -14.55 -5.90
CA VAL A 76 1.91 -13.82 -5.49
C VAL A 76 1.62 -14.04 -4.01
N LEU A 77 1.66 -15.29 -3.53
CA LEU A 77 1.42 -15.61 -2.12
C LEU A 77 2.43 -14.92 -1.20
N ILE A 78 3.73 -15.04 -1.51
CA ILE A 78 4.81 -14.41 -0.74
C ILE A 78 4.64 -12.89 -0.71
N LEU A 79 4.35 -12.29 -1.87
CA LEU A 79 4.17 -10.83 -1.98
C LEU A 79 2.98 -10.34 -1.15
N ARG A 80 1.85 -11.07 -1.18
CA ARG A 80 0.65 -10.73 -0.39
C ARG A 80 0.91 -10.87 1.10
N TRP A 81 1.54 -11.96 1.50
CA TRP A 81 1.96 -12.19 2.88
C TRP A 81 2.84 -11.06 3.42
N LEU A 82 3.91 -10.71 2.70
CA LEU A 82 4.84 -9.64 3.10
C LEU A 82 4.16 -8.28 3.15
N ARG A 83 3.32 -7.97 2.14
CA ARG A 83 2.53 -6.73 2.11
C ARG A 83 1.56 -6.62 3.28
N GLY A 84 1.02 -7.75 3.73
CA GLY A 84 0.29 -7.86 4.98
C GLY A 84 1.14 -7.45 6.18
N GLY A 85 2.30 -8.08 6.33
CA GLY A 85 3.26 -7.78 7.40
C GLY A 85 3.69 -6.31 7.43
N ASP A 86 3.95 -5.70 6.27
CA ASP A 86 4.30 -4.28 6.16
C ASP A 86 3.21 -3.35 6.71
N SER A 87 1.95 -3.78 6.70
CA SER A 87 0.85 -2.99 7.26
C SER A 87 0.99 -2.79 8.76
N VAL A 88 1.68 -3.68 9.47
CA VAL A 88 2.01 -3.52 10.90
C VAL A 88 2.95 -2.35 11.10
N ASP A 89 4.07 -2.37 10.37
CA ASP A 89 5.11 -1.34 10.47
C ASP A 89 4.58 0.03 9.93
N LEU A 90 3.60 0.02 9.02
CA LEU A 90 2.95 1.21 8.47
C LEU A 90 1.83 1.78 9.38
N THR A 91 1.21 0.98 10.24
CA THR A 91 0.06 1.39 11.06
C THR A 91 0.31 2.66 11.90
N PRO A 92 1.45 2.81 12.60
CA PRO A 92 1.72 4.03 13.37
C PRO A 92 1.65 5.32 12.52
N TYR A 93 2.19 5.28 11.30
CA TYR A 93 2.18 6.42 10.39
C TYR A 93 0.76 6.78 9.93
N LEU A 94 -0.07 5.77 9.65
CA LEU A 94 -1.47 5.98 9.25
C LEU A 94 -2.31 6.53 10.39
N VAL A 95 -2.13 6.01 11.61
CA VAL A 95 -2.83 6.48 12.80
C VAL A 95 -2.43 7.92 13.10
N HIS A 96 -1.13 8.24 13.08
CA HIS A 96 -0.65 9.61 13.27
C HIS A 96 -1.23 10.58 12.24
N ALA A 97 -1.30 10.18 10.97
CA ALA A 97 -1.74 11.07 9.89
C ALA A 97 -3.27 11.28 9.83
N TYR A 98 -4.07 10.33 10.32
CA TYR A 98 -5.52 10.33 10.05
C TYR A 98 -6.41 10.22 11.28
N MET A 99 -5.89 9.76 12.41
CA MET A 99 -6.71 9.55 13.61
C MET A 99 -6.58 10.74 14.59
N PRO A 100 -7.65 11.06 15.33
CA PRO A 100 -7.58 12.02 16.42
C PRO A 100 -6.71 11.50 17.58
N ASP A 101 -6.30 12.40 18.48
CA ASP A 101 -5.37 12.12 19.59
C ASP A 101 -5.81 10.94 20.47
N TRP A 102 -7.11 10.82 20.75
CA TRP A 102 -7.67 9.74 21.58
C TRP A 102 -7.59 8.35 20.94
N LEU A 103 -7.30 8.25 19.63
CA LEU A 103 -7.11 7.00 18.89
C LEU A 103 -5.64 6.68 18.59
N GLN A 104 -4.68 7.51 19.02
CA GLN A 104 -3.25 7.30 18.73
C GLN A 104 -2.71 5.99 19.31
N TRP A 105 -3.34 5.46 20.36
CA TRP A 105 -3.01 4.15 20.93
C TRP A 105 -3.16 3.00 19.92
N LEU A 106 -4.01 3.13 18.89
CA LEU A 106 -4.14 2.14 17.82
C LEU A 106 -2.81 1.88 17.11
N GLY A 107 -1.95 2.90 17.02
CA GLY A 107 -0.61 2.79 16.44
C GLY A 107 0.30 1.82 17.20
N ARG A 108 -0.01 1.52 18.47
CA ARG A 108 0.78 0.64 19.35
C ARG A 108 0.00 -0.58 19.86
N SER A 109 -1.19 -0.82 19.31
CA SER A 109 -2.15 -1.84 19.80
C SER A 109 -1.85 -3.28 19.37
N GLY A 110 -0.61 -3.58 18.96
CA GLY A 110 -0.22 -4.88 18.42
C GLY A 110 -1.02 -5.22 17.16
N PRO A 111 -1.79 -6.33 17.12
CA PRO A 111 -2.53 -6.74 15.92
C PRO A 111 -3.80 -5.92 15.64
N ILE A 112 -4.35 -5.19 16.62
CA ILE A 112 -5.66 -4.53 16.47
C ILE A 112 -5.61 -3.40 15.43
N GLY A 113 -4.67 -2.48 15.54
CA GLY A 113 -4.49 -1.37 14.61
C GLY A 113 -4.28 -1.85 13.16
N PRO A 114 -3.35 -2.78 12.89
CA PRO A 114 -3.16 -3.37 11.57
C PRO A 114 -4.41 -4.07 11.03
N LEU A 115 -5.19 -4.76 11.88
CA LEU A 115 -6.47 -5.34 11.48
C LEU A 115 -7.47 -4.26 11.03
N CYS A 116 -7.59 -3.14 11.76
CA CYS A 116 -8.41 -2.02 11.33
C CYS A 116 -7.95 -1.46 9.97
N VAL A 117 -6.62 -1.31 9.77
CA VAL A 117 -6.05 -0.89 8.49
C VAL A 117 -6.43 -1.86 7.37
N MET A 118 -6.38 -3.17 7.61
CA MET A 118 -6.77 -4.19 6.63
C MET A 118 -8.26 -4.13 6.27
N VAL A 119 -9.15 -3.93 7.25
CA VAL A 119 -10.59 -3.76 7.02
C VAL A 119 -10.87 -2.52 6.17
N VAL A 120 -10.26 -1.38 6.53
CA VAL A 120 -10.40 -0.13 5.78
C VAL A 120 -9.89 -0.30 4.36
N ARG A 121 -8.73 -0.94 4.20
CA ARG A 121 -8.12 -1.19 2.89
C ARG A 121 -8.96 -2.13 2.02
N LEU A 122 -9.61 -3.15 2.59
CA LEU A 122 -10.57 -3.99 1.88
C LEU A 122 -11.78 -3.17 1.42
N GLY A 123 -12.37 -2.37 2.31
CA GLY A 123 -13.50 -1.50 1.98
C GLY A 123 -13.19 -0.56 0.82
N TYR A 124 -12.02 0.08 0.85
CA TYR A 124 -11.53 0.88 -0.27
C TYR A 124 -11.32 0.05 -1.55
N SER A 125 -10.70 -1.14 -1.43
CA SER A 125 -10.47 -2.09 -2.54
C SER A 125 -11.75 -2.44 -3.28
N LEU A 126 -12.80 -2.76 -2.54
CA LEU A 126 -14.12 -3.07 -3.09
C LEU A 126 -14.79 -1.82 -3.66
N ARG A 127 -14.70 -0.67 -2.98
CA ARG A 127 -15.30 0.59 -3.44
C ARG A 127 -14.68 1.09 -4.74
N ALA A 128 -13.41 0.83 -5.01
CA ALA A 128 -12.80 1.28 -6.25
C ALA A 128 -13.09 0.38 -7.45
N LEU A 129 -13.76 -0.77 -7.28
CA LEU A 129 -14.24 -1.52 -8.43
C LEU A 129 -15.16 -0.60 -9.25
N ASN A 130 -14.89 -0.50 -10.55
CA ASN A 130 -15.56 0.40 -11.51
C ASN A 130 -15.28 1.89 -11.32
N HIS A 131 -14.31 2.24 -10.47
CA HIS A 131 -13.72 3.57 -10.42
C HIS A 131 -12.30 3.50 -11.01
N GLN A 132 -11.75 4.63 -11.49
CA GLN A 132 -10.38 4.78 -12.02
C GLN A 132 -10.16 4.46 -13.51
N HIS A 133 -11.07 4.90 -14.38
CA HIS A 133 -10.89 4.86 -15.84
C HIS A 133 -10.69 3.43 -16.42
N LEU A 134 -11.15 2.41 -15.71
CA LEU A 134 -11.20 1.03 -16.18
C LEU A 134 -12.62 0.69 -16.67
N PRO A 135 -12.77 -0.24 -17.64
CA PRO A 135 -14.08 -0.71 -18.06
C PRO A 135 -14.91 -1.23 -16.87
N PRO A 136 -16.19 -0.84 -16.75
CA PRO A 136 -17.00 -1.25 -15.63
C PRO A 136 -17.32 -2.75 -15.67
N LEU A 137 -17.20 -3.39 -14.52
CA LEU A 137 -17.56 -4.79 -14.27
C LEU A 137 -19.02 -4.87 -13.81
N HIS A 138 -19.78 -5.78 -14.42
CA HIS A 138 -21.19 -6.01 -14.12
C HIS A 138 -21.46 -7.51 -13.85
N GLY A 139 -22.56 -7.79 -13.13
CA GLY A 139 -23.05 -9.14 -12.88
C GLY A 139 -22.01 -10.09 -12.31
N LEU A 140 -21.88 -11.27 -12.92
CA LEU A 140 -20.96 -12.33 -12.48
C LEU A 140 -19.49 -11.87 -12.48
N ARG A 141 -19.07 -11.05 -13.46
CA ARG A 141 -17.69 -10.53 -13.53
C ARG A 141 -17.35 -9.67 -12.32
N ARG A 142 -18.31 -8.87 -11.85
CA ARG A 142 -18.13 -8.05 -10.63
C ARG A 142 -18.03 -8.94 -9.39
N LEU A 143 -18.88 -9.98 -9.29
CA LEU A 143 -18.83 -10.92 -8.19
C LEU A 143 -17.47 -11.64 -8.13
N THR A 144 -16.99 -12.16 -9.26
CA THR A 144 -15.66 -12.81 -9.34
C THR A 144 -14.54 -11.87 -8.92
N ALA A 145 -14.57 -10.61 -9.38
CA ALA A 145 -13.58 -9.61 -8.97
C ALA A 145 -13.63 -9.32 -7.46
N MET A 146 -14.83 -9.19 -6.89
CA MET A 146 -15.00 -8.99 -5.44
C MET A 146 -14.45 -10.19 -4.65
N THR A 147 -14.79 -11.41 -5.04
CA THR A 147 -14.27 -12.63 -4.41
C THR A 147 -12.75 -12.69 -4.47
N PHE A 148 -12.15 -12.33 -5.61
CA PHE A 148 -10.70 -12.31 -5.75
C PHE A 148 -10.04 -11.24 -4.86
N VAL A 149 -10.62 -10.04 -4.79
CA VAL A 149 -10.15 -8.97 -3.89
C VAL A 149 -10.22 -9.41 -2.42
N VAL A 150 -11.31 -10.06 -2.02
CA VAL A 150 -11.47 -10.60 -0.65
C VAL A 150 -10.43 -11.67 -0.38
N ALA A 151 -10.22 -12.63 -1.27
CA ALA A 151 -9.24 -13.70 -1.10
C ALA A 151 -7.82 -13.16 -0.94
N LEU A 152 -7.42 -12.19 -1.78
CA LEU A 152 -6.12 -11.53 -1.64
C LEU A 152 -6.01 -10.71 -0.36
N SER A 153 -7.10 -10.05 0.07
CA SER A 153 -7.12 -9.30 1.31
C SER A 153 -7.00 -10.21 2.53
N LEU A 154 -7.55 -11.43 2.50
CA LEU A 154 -7.38 -12.40 3.59
C LEU A 154 -5.93 -12.85 3.72
N LEU A 155 -5.22 -13.04 2.61
CA LEU A 155 -3.79 -13.35 2.62
C LEU A 155 -2.96 -12.21 3.21
N ASP A 156 -3.23 -10.96 2.79
CA ASP A 156 -2.62 -9.77 3.39
C ASP A 156 -2.95 -9.70 4.90
N THR A 157 -4.20 -9.96 5.30
CA THR A 157 -4.61 -9.92 6.72
C THR A 157 -3.91 -10.99 7.55
N ALA A 158 -3.74 -12.20 7.03
CA ALA A 158 -3.00 -13.27 7.71
C ALA A 158 -1.55 -12.85 7.98
N GLY A 159 -0.87 -12.27 6.99
CA GLY A 159 0.47 -11.71 7.16
C GLY A 159 0.53 -10.59 8.22
N ALA A 160 -0.48 -9.71 8.24
CA ALA A 160 -0.58 -8.63 9.22
C ALA A 160 -0.79 -9.15 10.66
N VAL A 161 -1.67 -10.14 10.85
CA VAL A 161 -1.96 -10.73 12.17
C VAL A 161 -0.74 -11.45 12.73
N ILE A 162 -0.12 -12.32 11.93
CA ILE A 162 1.05 -13.08 12.36
C ILE A 162 2.20 -12.14 12.74
N ARG A 163 2.40 -11.08 11.95
CA ARG A 163 3.39 -10.03 12.27
C ARG A 163 3.00 -9.21 13.50
N GLY A 164 1.72 -8.87 13.66
CA GLY A 164 1.20 -8.15 14.82
C GLY A 164 1.34 -8.92 16.14
N CYS A 165 1.38 -10.25 16.06
CA CYS A 165 1.71 -11.14 17.18
C CYS A 165 3.23 -11.28 17.44
N GLY A 166 4.08 -10.57 16.71
CA GLY A 166 5.54 -10.57 16.88
C GLY A 166 6.29 -11.63 16.08
N LEU A 167 5.61 -12.45 15.26
CA LEU A 167 6.22 -13.51 14.47
C LEU A 167 6.69 -12.97 13.11
N SER A 168 7.86 -13.40 12.64
CA SER A 168 8.46 -12.93 11.37
C SER A 168 8.77 -14.08 10.43
N PHE A 169 7.75 -14.62 9.76
CA PHE A 169 7.92 -15.66 8.74
C PHE A 169 8.13 -15.06 7.34
N GLY A 170 9.11 -15.57 6.59
CA GLY A 170 9.34 -15.24 5.18
C GLY A 170 10.13 -13.93 4.89
N ARG A 171 10.41 -13.10 5.90
CA ARG A 171 11.09 -11.79 5.77
C ARG A 171 12.59 -11.90 5.49
N ALA A 172 13.27 -12.94 6.00
CA ALA A 172 14.70 -13.17 5.74
C ALA A 172 14.98 -13.44 4.25
N SER A 173 14.09 -14.17 3.58
CA SER A 173 14.14 -14.40 2.14
C SER A 173 13.85 -13.11 1.35
N ALA A 174 12.96 -12.24 1.83
CA ALA A 174 12.58 -10.99 1.16
C ALA A 174 13.57 -9.81 1.33
N ARG A 175 14.45 -9.86 2.34
CA ARG A 175 15.54 -8.88 2.52
C ARG A 175 16.60 -8.94 1.42
N HIS A 176 16.67 -10.06 0.71
CA HIS A 176 17.47 -10.16 -0.50
C HIS A 176 16.62 -9.57 -1.62
N SER A 177 16.91 -8.34 -2.03
CA SER A 177 16.24 -7.58 -3.09
C SER A 177 16.13 -8.32 -4.44
N GLU A 178 16.76 -9.49 -4.56
CA GLU A 178 16.79 -10.39 -5.71
C GLU A 178 15.80 -11.57 -5.62
N ALA A 179 15.09 -11.75 -4.50
CA ALA A 179 14.34 -12.98 -4.23
C ALA A 179 13.05 -13.16 -5.04
N LEU A 180 12.55 -12.12 -5.70
CA LEU A 180 11.33 -12.19 -6.50
C LEU A 180 11.61 -11.65 -7.91
N SER A 181 11.17 -12.42 -8.91
CA SER A 181 11.41 -12.16 -10.34
C SER A 181 11.09 -10.72 -10.76
N TYR A 182 10.08 -10.12 -10.14
CA TYR A 182 9.58 -8.79 -10.46
C TYR A 182 10.52 -7.63 -10.06
N HIS A 183 11.55 -7.88 -9.24
CA HIS A 183 12.56 -6.88 -8.85
C HIS A 183 13.83 -6.91 -9.71
N ARG A 184 13.97 -7.92 -10.58
CA ARG A 184 15.13 -8.04 -11.45
C ARG A 184 14.98 -7.03 -12.60
N ASN A 185 16.06 -6.30 -12.87
CA ASN A 185 16.16 -5.50 -14.10
C ASN A 185 16.08 -6.47 -15.29
N LEU A 186 15.37 -6.06 -16.34
CA LEU A 186 15.45 -6.76 -17.62
C LEU A 186 16.80 -6.38 -18.23
N ASP A 187 17.63 -7.37 -18.54
CA ASP A 187 18.83 -7.20 -19.36
C ASP A 187 18.45 -6.77 -20.79
#